data_AF-A0AAD9Q7H3-F1
#
_entry.id   AF-A0AAD9Q7H3-F1
#
_cell.length_a   1.000
_cell.length_b   1.000
_cell.length_c   1.000
_cell.angle_alpha   90.00
_cell.angle_beta   90.00
_cell.angle_gamma   90.00
#
_symmetry.space_group_name_H-M   'P 1'
#
loop_
_entity.id
_entity.type
_entity.pdbx_description
1 polymer ?
#
loop_
_entity_poly.entity_id
_entity_poly.type
_entity_poly.pdbx_seq_one_letter_code
_entity_poly.pdbx_strand_id
1 'polypeptide(L)'
;MIQMQSLESISSMEAAVTDILTTLTSMKMHNLFLLKTSPRYLDRLVDSLQQKLKISEKMVSSRKIVVEKRQTAAKEQMNLEPKLDIIRSKTKELQRQVAEEISKKYKNRPVNIMGEINII
;
A
#
# COMPACT_ATOMS: atom_id res chain seq x y z
N MET A 1 43.20 -34.89 -36.01
CA MET A 1 43.48 -34.80 -34.56
C MET A 1 42.23 -34.42 -33.74
N ILE A 2 41.06 -35.01 -34.02
CA ILE A 2 39.86 -34.89 -33.15
C ILE A 2 39.42 -36.29 -32.64
N GLN A 3 39.86 -37.36 -33.31
CA GLN A 3 39.58 -38.76 -32.94
C GLN A 3 40.32 -39.27 -31.68
N MET A 4 41.16 -38.46 -31.02
CA MET A 4 41.89 -38.84 -29.80
C MET A 4 41.39 -38.12 -28.53
N GLN A 5 40.36 -37.28 -28.61
CA GLN A 5 39.79 -36.65 -27.42
C GLN A 5 38.63 -37.49 -26.87
N SER A 6 38.65 -37.75 -25.56
CA SER A 6 37.54 -38.43 -24.89
C SER A 6 36.30 -37.54 -24.91
N LEU A 7 35.12 -38.18 -24.92
CA LEU A 7 33.83 -37.49 -24.90
C LEU A 7 33.70 -36.55 -23.68
N GLU A 8 34.31 -36.95 -22.56
CA GLU A 8 34.46 -36.16 -21.34
C GLU A 8 35.29 -34.89 -21.54
N SER A 9 36.41 -34.98 -22.28
CA SER A 9 37.26 -33.82 -22.58
C SER A 9 36.54 -32.80 -23.46
N ILE A 10 35.76 -33.25 -24.43
CA ILE A 10 34.98 -32.37 -25.31
C ILE A 10 33.84 -31.71 -24.53
N SER A 11 33.12 -32.49 -23.71
CA SER A 11 32.04 -31.97 -22.86
C SER A 11 32.56 -30.95 -21.83
N SER A 12 33.74 -31.19 -21.25
CA SER A 12 34.38 -30.22 -20.35
C SER A 12 34.77 -28.93 -21.06
N MET A 13 35.24 -29.00 -22.32
CA MET A 13 35.54 -27.80 -23.11
C MET A 13 34.26 -27.04 -23.48
N GLU A 14 33.19 -27.74 -23.85
CA GLU A 14 31.88 -27.13 -24.13
C GLU A 14 31.32 -26.41 -22.90
N ALA A 15 31.39 -27.05 -21.72
CA ALA A 15 30.96 -26.45 -20.46
C ALA A 15 31.76 -25.18 -20.15
N ALA A 16 33.09 -25.21 -20.31
CA ALA A 16 33.94 -24.05 -20.09
C ALA A 16 33.64 -22.90 -21.07
N VAL A 17 33.41 -23.20 -22.34
CA VAL A 17 33.05 -22.19 -23.35
C VAL A 17 31.68 -21.60 -23.06
N THR A 18 30.72 -22.42 -22.65
CA THR A 18 29.37 -21.98 -22.30
C THR A 18 29.39 -21.11 -21.06
N ASP A 19 30.18 -21.45 -20.04
CA ASP A 19 30.35 -20.66 -18.82
C ASP A 19 30.99 -19.28 -19.09
N ILE A 20 31.98 -19.24 -19.98
CA ILE A 20 32.58 -17.98 -20.42
C ILE A 20 31.56 -17.14 -21.20
N LEU A 21 30.79 -17.77 -22.11
CA LEU A 21 29.75 -17.10 -22.89
C LEU A 21 28.65 -16.53 -22.01
N THR A 22 28.14 -17.27 -21.03
CA THR A 22 27.11 -16.80 -20.10
C THR A 22 27.64 -15.65 -19.24
N THR A 23 28.90 -15.71 -18.83
CA THR A 23 29.54 -14.63 -18.06
C THR A 23 29.67 -13.35 -18.90
N LEU A 24 30.12 -13.46 -20.15
CA LEU A 24 30.33 -12.33 -21.07
C LEU A 24 29.03 -11.75 -21.63
N THR A 25 27.98 -12.55 -21.78
CA THR A 25 26.65 -12.11 -22.24
C THR A 25 25.72 -11.73 -21.10
N SER A 26 26.19 -11.81 -19.86
CA SER A 26 25.42 -11.42 -18.69
C SER A 26 25.00 -9.94 -18.77
N MET A 27 23.83 -9.63 -18.20
CA MET A 27 23.34 -8.24 -18.08
C MET A 27 24.32 -7.33 -17.34
N LYS A 28 25.09 -7.88 -16.39
CA LYS A 28 26.15 -7.16 -15.70
C LYS A 28 27.26 -6.75 -16.66
N MET A 29 27.71 -7.65 -17.54
CA MET A 29 28.71 -7.35 -18.55
C MET A 29 28.19 -6.35 -19.59
N HIS A 30 26.94 -6.48 -20.02
CA HIS A 30 26.30 -5.50 -20.90
C HIS A 30 26.26 -4.09 -20.28
N ASN A 31 25.83 -3.99 -19.01
CA ASN A 31 25.83 -2.71 -18.28
C ASN A 31 27.24 -2.14 -18.10
N LEU A 32 28.26 -2.99 -17.86
CA LEU A 32 29.66 -2.58 -17.79
C LEU A 32 30.17 -2.05 -19.14
N PHE A 33 29.80 -2.70 -20.24
CA PHE A 33 30.13 -2.21 -21.59
C PHE A 33 29.44 -0.87 -21.88
N LEU A 34 28.18 -0.69 -21.49
CA LEU A 34 27.47 0.58 -21.63
C LEU A 34 28.11 1.70 -20.79
N LEU A 35 28.55 1.39 -19.57
CA LEU A 35 29.30 2.32 -18.72
C LEU A 35 30.63 2.75 -19.36
N LYS A 36 31.34 1.80 -20.00
CA LYS A 36 32.61 2.08 -20.68
C LYS A 36 32.42 2.88 -21.98
N THR A 37 31.35 2.63 -22.72
CA THR A 37 31.16 3.16 -24.08
C THR A 37 30.40 4.48 -24.13
N SER A 38 29.59 4.81 -23.12
CA SER A 38 28.83 6.06 -23.09
C SER A 38 28.75 6.71 -21.70
N PRO A 39 29.39 7.86 -21.49
CA PRO A 39 29.23 8.66 -20.27
C PRO A 39 27.77 9.03 -19.98
N ARG A 40 26.96 9.26 -21.02
CA ARG A 40 25.52 9.56 -20.88
C ARG A 40 24.69 8.41 -20.30
N TYR A 41 25.18 7.18 -20.37
CA TYR A 41 24.50 6.05 -19.71
C TYR A 41 24.77 6.06 -18.20
N LEU A 42 26.00 6.40 -17.79
CA LEU A 42 26.35 6.61 -16.40
C LEU A 42 25.51 7.74 -15.79
N ASP A 43 25.39 8.88 -16.47
CA ASP A 43 24.58 10.01 -15.99
C ASP A 43 23.12 9.59 -15.74
N ARG A 44 22.50 8.91 -16.71
CA ARG A 44 21.13 8.39 -16.58
C ARG A 44 20.98 7.38 -15.43
N LEU A 45 21.99 6.54 -15.21
CA LEU A 45 21.98 5.57 -14.12
C LEU A 45 22.09 6.27 -12.77
N VAL A 46 22.96 7.27 -12.66
CA VAL A 46 23.11 8.11 -11.46
C VAL A 46 21.81 8.85 -11.16
N ASP A 47 21.20 9.49 -12.16
CA ASP A 47 19.92 10.19 -12.02
C ASP A 47 18.82 9.24 -11.55
N SER A 48 18.73 8.04 -12.13
CA SER A 48 17.75 7.03 -11.72
C SER A 48 17.96 6.58 -10.28
N LEU A 49 19.21 6.37 -9.86
CA LEU A 49 19.55 5.98 -8.49
C LEU A 49 19.24 7.11 -7.50
N GLN A 50 19.59 8.35 -7.82
CA GLN A 50 19.26 9.51 -7.00
C GLN A 50 17.74 9.71 -6.87
N GLN A 51 16.99 9.52 -7.96
CA GLN A 51 15.53 9.58 -7.94
C GLN A 51 14.95 8.48 -7.03
N LYS A 52 15.44 7.24 -7.14
CA LYS A 52 15.00 6.13 -6.27
C LYS A 52 15.31 6.40 -4.80
N LEU A 53 16.49 6.94 -4.50
CA LEU A 53 16.87 7.32 -3.14
C LEU A 53 15.92 8.38 -2.57
N LYS A 54 15.69 9.47 -3.32
CA LYS A 54 14.78 10.56 -2.93
C LYS A 54 13.36 10.06 -2.68
N ILE A 55 12.86 9.15 -3.52
CA ILE A 55 11.54 8.54 -3.33
C ILE A 55 11.53 7.70 -2.04
N SER A 56 12.56 6.89 -1.82
CA SER A 56 12.67 6.06 -0.60
C SER A 56 12.65 6.92 0.68
N GLU A 57 13.45 7.97 0.73
CA GLU A 57 13.49 8.90 1.86
C GLU A 57 12.12 9.58 2.10
N LYS A 58 11.46 10.00 1.02
CA LYS A 58 10.11 10.56 1.09
C LYS A 58 9.09 9.53 1.61
N MET A 59 9.20 8.27 1.20
CA MET A 59 8.30 7.21 1.68
C MET A 59 8.51 6.93 3.18
N VAL A 60 9.76 6.94 3.64
CA VAL A 60 10.08 6.76 5.07
C VAL A 60 9.50 7.90 5.92
N SER A 61 9.65 9.15 5.48
CA SER A 61 9.05 10.29 6.19
C SER A 61 7.51 10.26 6.14
N SER A 62 6.93 9.98 4.97
CA SER A 62 5.48 9.86 4.80
C SER A 62 4.87 8.76 5.68
N ARG A 63 5.56 7.64 5.85
CA ARG A 63 5.13 6.55 6.73
C ARG A 63 4.94 7.03 8.17
N LYS A 64 5.87 7.84 8.69
CA LYS A 64 5.76 8.38 10.05
C LYS A 64 4.52 9.27 10.20
N ILE A 65 4.30 10.17 9.24
CA ILE A 65 3.15 11.08 9.23
C ILE A 65 1.83 10.31 9.18
N VAL A 66 1.74 9.26 8.36
CA VAL A 66 0.52 8.44 8.25
C VAL A 66 0.25 7.68 9.55
N VAL A 67 1.29 7.15 10.21
CA VAL A 67 1.13 6.49 11.51
C VAL A 67 0.63 7.46 12.58
N GLU A 68 1.20 8.66 12.63
CA GLU A 68 0.76 9.70 13.58
C GLU A 68 -0.69 10.12 13.33
N LYS A 69 -1.06 10.42 12.07
CA LYS A 69 -2.44 10.75 11.69
C LYS A 69 -3.42 9.62 12.02
N ARG A 70 -3.03 8.36 11.83
CA ARG A 70 -3.86 7.22 12.21
C ARG A 70 -4.09 7.18 13.72
N GLN A 71 -3.06 7.45 14.51
CA GLN A 71 -3.18 7.48 15.98
C GLN A 71 -4.05 8.64 16.46
N THR A 72 -3.93 9.83 15.87
CA THR A 72 -4.78 10.97 16.22
C THR A 72 -6.23 10.70 15.85
N ALA A 73 -6.50 10.20 14.65
CA ALA A 73 -7.85 9.84 14.21
C ALA A 73 -8.47 8.75 15.10
N ALA A 74 -7.69 7.74 15.51
CA ALA A 74 -8.18 6.71 16.43
C ALA A 74 -8.55 7.28 17.81
N LYS A 75 -7.74 8.21 18.35
CA LYS A 75 -8.05 8.90 19.61
C LYS A 75 -9.30 9.77 19.49
N GLU A 76 -9.43 10.50 18.39
CA GLU A 76 -10.62 11.31 18.12
C GLU A 76 -11.87 10.44 18.02
N GLN A 77 -11.79 9.32 17.31
CA GLN A 77 -12.88 8.35 17.20
C GLN A 77 -13.29 7.82 18.57
N MET A 78 -12.32 7.40 19.41
CA MET A 78 -12.61 6.93 20.77
C MET A 78 -13.30 7.98 21.64
N ASN A 79 -13.00 9.27 21.43
CA ASN A 79 -13.65 10.37 22.16
C ASN A 79 -15.02 10.74 21.59
N LEU A 80 -15.26 10.48 20.30
CA LEU A 80 -16.51 10.79 19.61
C LEU A 80 -17.57 9.70 19.79
N GLU A 81 -17.17 8.43 19.81
CA GLU A 81 -18.07 7.28 19.98
C GLU A 81 -19.02 7.43 21.19
N PRO A 82 -18.54 7.71 22.43
CA PRO A 82 -19.43 7.86 23.58
C PRO A 82 -20.35 9.08 23.46
N LYS A 83 -19.91 10.15 22.77
CA LYS A 83 -20.77 11.33 22.54
C LYS A 83 -21.88 11.01 21.55
N LEU A 84 -21.57 10.24 20.50
CA LEU A 84 -22.56 9.76 19.54
C LEU A 84 -23.58 8.84 20.20
N ASP A 85 -23.15 7.93 21.07
CA ASP A 85 -24.05 7.05 21.81
C ASP A 85 -25.03 7.83 22.71
N ILE A 86 -24.55 8.85 23.41
CA ILE A 86 -25.42 9.72 24.22
C ILE A 86 -26.44 10.44 23.34
N ILE A 87 -26.03 10.99 22.20
CA ILE A 87 -26.91 11.69 21.27
C ILE A 87 -27.96 10.73 20.70
N ARG A 88 -27.54 9.53 20.29
CA ARG A 88 -28.44 8.46 19.81
C ARG A 88 -29.48 8.10 20.86
N SER A 89 -29.05 7.89 22.11
CA SER A 89 -29.96 7.57 23.22
C SER A 89 -30.97 8.68 23.47
N LYS A 90 -30.51 9.93 23.57
CA LYS A 90 -31.39 11.10 23.79
C LYS A 90 -32.36 11.32 22.64
N THR A 91 -31.92 11.08 21.40
CA THR A 91 -32.77 11.23 20.22
C THR A 91 -33.89 10.18 20.22
N LYS A 92 -33.60 8.93 20.59
CA LYS A 92 -34.62 7.87 20.75
C LYS A 92 -35.59 8.17 21.89
N GLU A 93 -35.09 8.71 23.00
CA GLU A 93 -35.94 9.15 24.11
C GLU A 93 -36.91 10.26 23.67
N LEU A 94 -36.38 11.30 23.01
CA LEU A 94 -37.19 12.39 22.48
C LEU A 94 -38.22 11.89 21.47
N GLN A 95 -37.83 10.98 20.56
CA GLN A 95 -38.74 10.37 19.59
C GLN A 95 -39.90 9.66 20.29
N ARG A 96 -39.63 8.92 21.37
CA ARG A 96 -40.67 8.25 22.17
C ARG A 96 -41.59 9.26 22.86
N GLN A 97 -41.03 10.30 23.50
CA GLN A 97 -41.82 11.34 24.16
C GLN A 97 -42.75 12.05 23.17
N VAL A 98 -42.24 12.40 21.97
CA VAL A 98 -43.04 13.02 20.91
C VAL A 98 -44.13 12.06 20.41
N ALA A 99 -43.82 10.77 20.22
CA ALA A 99 -44.82 9.78 19.81
C ALA A 99 -45.94 9.61 20.85
N GLU A 100 -45.61 9.60 22.14
CA GLU A 100 -46.58 9.53 23.23
C GLU A 100 -47.47 10.78 23.29
N GLU A 101 -46.90 11.97 23.16
CA GLU A 101 -47.67 13.23 23.14
C GLU A 101 -48.63 13.31 21.93
N ILE A 102 -48.18 12.86 20.74
CA ILE A 102 -49.05 12.77 19.58
C ILE A 102 -50.15 11.72 19.83
N SER A 103 -49.82 10.54 20.36
CA SER A 103 -50.80 9.49 20.64
C SER A 103 -51.92 9.97 21.57
N LYS A 104 -51.57 10.69 22.65
CA LYS A 104 -52.55 11.31 23.57
C LYS A 104 -53.49 12.26 22.84
N LYS A 105 -52.95 13.09 21.93
CA LYS A 105 -53.75 14.04 21.13
C LYS A 105 -54.70 13.35 20.15
N TYR A 106 -54.38 12.13 19.71
CA TYR A 106 -55.16 11.33 18.76
C TYR A 106 -55.82 10.09 19.39
N LYS A 107 -56.50 10.27 20.54
CA LYS A 107 -57.33 9.23 21.19
C LYS A 107 -56.58 7.91 21.45
N ASN A 108 -55.31 7.98 21.85
CA ASN A 108 -54.46 6.82 22.16
C ASN A 108 -54.27 5.85 20.98
N ARG A 109 -54.34 6.32 19.73
CA ARG A 109 -53.89 5.51 18.59
C ARG A 109 -52.36 5.36 18.62
N PRO A 110 -51.82 4.18 18.29
CA PRO A 110 -50.37 3.99 18.22
C PRO A 110 -49.76 4.83 17.10
N VAL A 111 -48.66 5.53 17.40
CA VAL A 111 -47.93 6.42 16.47
C VAL A 111 -46.49 5.97 16.38
N ASN A 112 -46.04 5.64 15.17
CA ASN A 112 -44.65 5.30 14.87
C ASN A 112 -44.02 6.41 14.03
N ILE A 113 -43.01 7.09 14.57
CA ILE A 113 -42.26 8.12 13.86
C ILE A 113 -41.23 7.43 12.95
N MET A 114 -41.36 7.61 11.64
CA MET A 114 -40.48 7.00 10.62
C MET A 114 -39.51 8.06 10.06
N GLY A 115 -38.25 7.68 9.80
CA GLY A 115 -37.24 8.55 9.22
C GLY A 115 -35.81 8.08 9.47
N GLU A 116 -34.82 8.90 9.10
CA GLU A 116 -33.38 8.62 9.29
C GLU A 116 -33.00 8.38 10.75
N ILE A 117 -33.76 8.96 11.69
CA ILE A 117 -33.60 8.78 13.14
C ILE A 117 -33.70 7.30 13.57
N ASN A 118 -34.40 6.45 12.80
CA ASN A 118 -34.50 5.01 13.09
C ASN A 118 -33.26 4.22 12.66
N ILE A 119 -32.47 4.76 11.73
CA ILE A 119 -31.22 4.17 11.23
C ILE A 119 -30.05 4.63 12.12
N ILE A 120 -30.21 5.80 12.75
CA ILE A 120 -29.19 6.47 13.55
C ILE A 120 -28.90 5.77 14.87
#